data_AF-A0A3N5ZGN8-F1
#
_entry.id   AF-A0A3N5ZGN8-F1
#
_cell.length_a   1.000
_cell.length_b   1.000
_cell.length_c   1.000
_cell.angle_alpha   90.00
_cell.angle_beta   90.00
_cell.angle_gamma   90.00
#
_symmetry.space_group_name_H-M   'P 1'
#
loop_
_entity.id
_entity.type
_entity.pdbx_description
1 polymer ?
#
loop_
_entity_poly.entity_id
_entity_poly.type
_entity_poly.pdbx_seq_one_letter_code
_entity_poly.pdbx_strand_id
1 'polypeptide(L)'
;MRLLPKRFGSRNRGERWIELFLLGCASVSILTTLGIVGVLLFETIEFFREVSILSFFTDTQWTPLFAQKHFGIWPLLAGTILISGIAMLVALPAGLLSALYLSEY
;
A
#
# COMPACT_ATOMS: atom_id res chain seq x y z
N MET A 1 41.60 0.49 17.60
CA MET A 1 40.98 0.79 16.30
C MET A 1 41.19 -0.43 15.38
N ARG A 2 40.36 -1.48 15.51
CA ARG A 2 40.46 -2.69 14.67
C ARG A 2 39.68 -2.42 13.38
N LEU A 3 40.40 -2.33 12.27
CA LEU A 3 39.84 -2.21 10.93
C LEU A 3 39.05 -3.48 10.61
N LEU A 4 37.77 -3.35 10.27
CA LEU A 4 36.98 -4.43 9.68
C LEU A 4 37.57 -4.75 8.29
N PRO A 5 38.11 -5.95 8.04
CA PRO A 5 38.53 -6.32 6.71
C PRO A 5 37.27 -6.49 5.85
N LYS A 6 37.17 -5.68 4.79
CA LYS A 6 36.28 -5.96 3.65
C LYS A 6 36.65 -7.35 3.14
N ARG A 7 35.87 -8.38 3.46
CA ARG A 7 35.95 -9.69 2.81
C ARG A 7 35.61 -9.48 1.33
N PHE A 8 36.61 -9.23 0.51
CA PHE A 8 36.57 -9.60 -0.90
C PHE A 8 36.61 -11.13 -0.94
N GLY A 9 35.43 -11.73 -0.81
CA GLY A 9 35.24 -13.17 -0.94
C GLY A 9 35.50 -13.58 -2.40
N SER A 10 36.34 -14.58 -2.59
CA SER A 10 36.47 -15.30 -3.86
C SER A 10 35.08 -15.71 -4.34
N ARG A 11 34.63 -15.15 -5.47
CA ARG A 11 33.26 -15.33 -5.99
C ARG A 11 33.07 -16.77 -6.43
N ASN A 12 32.51 -17.61 -5.57
CA ASN A 12 31.91 -18.85 -6.01
C ASN A 12 30.81 -18.50 -7.02
N ARG A 13 30.81 -19.16 -8.18
CA ARG A 13 29.85 -18.89 -9.27
C ARG A 13 28.40 -18.84 -8.77
N GLY A 14 28.04 -19.70 -7.81
CA GLY A 14 26.72 -19.74 -7.19
C GLY A 14 26.32 -18.48 -6.40
N GLU A 15 27.25 -17.85 -5.69
CA GLU A 15 26.95 -16.62 -4.92
C GLU A 15 26.61 -15.46 -5.85
N ARG A 16 27.32 -15.36 -6.99
CA ARG A 16 27.05 -14.35 -8.02
C ARG A 16 25.68 -14.54 -8.70
N TRP A 17 25.22 -15.78 -8.86
CA TRP A 17 23.88 -16.06 -9.40
C TRP A 17 22.78 -15.64 -8.43
N ILE A 18 22.94 -15.92 -7.13
CA ILE A 18 21.98 -15.52 -6.10
C ILE A 18 21.94 -13.99 -5.99
N GLU A 19 23.09 -13.32 -5.97
CA GLU A 19 23.19 -11.86 -5.94
C GLU A 19 22.48 -11.23 -7.15
N LEU A 20 22.71 -11.74 -8.36
CA LEU A 20 22.07 -11.25 -9.58
C LEU A 20 20.55 -11.49 -9.57
N PHE A 21 20.11 -12.66 -9.08
CA PHE A 21 18.70 -12.98 -8.96
C PHE A 21 17.98 -12.07 -7.96
N LEU A 22 18.56 -11.87 -6.77
CA LEU A 22 18.01 -10.97 -5.76
C LEU A 22 17.96 -9.52 -6.28
N LEU A 23 18.99 -9.07 -7.00
CA LEU A 23 19.02 -7.75 -7.62
C LEU A 23 17.95 -7.63 -8.72
N GLY A 24 17.73 -8.68 -9.52
CA GLY A 24 16.66 -8.77 -10.50
C GLY A 24 15.28 -8.66 -9.84
N CYS A 25 15.01 -9.46 -8.80
CA CYS A 25 13.76 -9.39 -8.04
C CYS A 25 13.52 -7.99 -7.43
N ALA A 26 14.55 -7.40 -6.82
CA ALA A 26 14.46 -6.04 -6.26
C ALA A 26 14.18 -4.99 -7.34
N SER A 27 14.85 -5.08 -8.49
CA SER A 27 14.64 -4.19 -9.62
C SER A 27 13.23 -4.31 -10.17
N VAL A 28 12.71 -5.53 -10.34
CA VAL A 28 11.32 -5.77 -10.77
C VAL A 28 10.32 -5.17 -9.78
N SER A 29 10.51 -5.39 -8.49
CA SER A 29 9.63 -4.83 -7.45
C SER A 29 9.56 -3.29 -7.52
N ILE A 30 10.72 -2.63 -7.65
CA ILE A 30 10.80 -1.17 -7.79
C ILE A 30 10.12 -0.72 -9.09
N LEU A 31 10.41 -1.38 -10.22
CA LEU A 31 9.80 -1.05 -11.51
C LEU A 31 8.28 -1.22 -11.49
N THR A 32 7.75 -2.28 -10.87
CA THR A 32 6.32 -2.48 -10.71
C THR A 32 5.71 -1.38 -9.84
N THR A 33 6.36 -1.00 -8.75
CA THR A 33 5.89 0.09 -7.88
C THR A 33 5.84 1.42 -8.63
N LEU A 34 6.90 1.75 -9.39
CA LEU A 34 6.93 2.93 -10.24
C LEU A 34 5.86 2.88 -11.34
N GLY A 35 5.62 1.71 -11.93
CA GLY A 35 4.56 1.49 -12.91
C GLY A 35 3.18 1.75 -12.33
N ILE A 36 2.88 1.21 -11.14
CA ILE A 36 1.61 1.44 -10.45
C ILE A 36 1.43 2.94 -10.17
N VAL A 37 2.44 3.61 -9.61
CA VAL A 37 2.38 5.05 -9.35
C VAL A 37 2.16 5.84 -10.65
N GLY A 38 2.85 5.48 -11.73
CA GLY A 38 2.69 6.12 -13.03
C GLY A 38 1.27 6.00 -13.59
N VAL A 39 0.70 4.80 -13.56
CA VAL A 39 -0.69 4.57 -14.01
C VAL A 39 -1.68 5.34 -13.14
N LEU A 40 -1.55 5.25 -11.80
CA LEU A 40 -2.44 5.95 -10.88
C LEU A 40 -2.39 7.48 -11.08
N LEU A 41 -1.20 8.04 -11.30
CA LEU A 41 -1.05 9.48 -11.57
C LEU A 41 -1.72 9.89 -12.88
N PHE A 42 -1.53 9.11 -13.95
CA PHE A 42 -2.16 9.40 -15.24
C PHE A 42 -3.69 9.37 -15.15
N GLU A 43 -4.25 8.30 -14.59
CA GLU A 43 -5.69 8.13 -14.37
C GLU A 43 -6.27 9.22 -13.46
N THR A 44 -5.54 9.60 -12.41
CA THR A 44 -5.96 10.67 -11.49
C THR A 44 -6.01 12.03 -12.19
N ILE A 45 -5.01 12.34 -13.04
CA ILE A 45 -5.00 13.60 -13.80
C ILE A 45 -6.18 13.62 -14.78
N GLU A 46 -6.43 12.52 -15.50
CA GLU A 46 -7.56 12.42 -16.43
C GLU A 46 -8.91 12.56 -15.73
N PHE A 47 -9.06 11.92 -14.56
CA PHE A 47 -10.24 12.07 -13.70
C PHE A 47 -10.50 13.53 -13.28
N PHE A 48 -9.47 14.26 -12.84
CA PHE A 48 -9.62 15.67 -12.43
C PHE A 48 -9.83 16.64 -13.61
N ARG A 49 -9.67 16.18 -14.87
CA ARG A 49 -10.10 16.96 -16.04
C ARG A 49 -11.63 16.91 -16.23
N GLU A 50 -12.26 15.81 -15.85
CA GLU A 50 -13.73 15.67 -15.90
C GLU A 50 -14.40 16.19 -14.62
N VAL A 51 -13.77 16.00 -13.46
CA VAL A 51 -14.32 16.33 -12.14
C VAL A 51 -13.47 17.41 -11.49
N SER A 52 -14.09 18.52 -11.08
CA SER A 52 -13.35 19.57 -10.38
C SER A 52 -12.88 19.10 -8.99
N ILE A 53 -11.69 19.53 -8.57
CA ILE A 53 -11.14 19.21 -7.24
C ILE A 53 -12.08 19.72 -6.14
N LEU A 54 -12.71 20.89 -6.33
CA LEU A 54 -13.66 21.44 -5.37
C LEU A 54 -14.88 20.55 -5.22
N SER A 55 -15.52 20.14 -6.33
CA SER A 55 -16.67 19.22 -6.27
C SER A 55 -16.31 17.88 -5.64
N PHE A 56 -15.11 17.35 -5.89
CA PHE A 56 -14.64 16.11 -5.26
C PHE A 56 -14.58 16.19 -3.72
N PHE A 57 -14.17 17.33 -3.16
CA PHE A 57 -14.12 17.53 -1.71
C PHE A 57 -15.44 18.02 -1.11
N THR A 58 -16.26 18.80 -1.84
CA THR A 58 -17.52 19.34 -1.30
C THR A 58 -18.71 18.42 -1.49
N ASP A 59 -18.70 17.54 -2.50
CA ASP A 59 -19.78 16.60 -2.72
C ASP A 59 -19.81 15.53 -1.63
N THR A 60 -21.01 15.25 -1.15
CA THR A 60 -21.26 14.26 -0.10
C THR A 60 -21.83 12.95 -0.65
N GLN A 61 -22.04 12.87 -1.96
CA GLN A 61 -22.64 11.74 -2.64
C GLN A 61 -21.65 11.02 -3.54
N TRP A 62 -21.77 9.70 -3.61
CA TRP A 62 -21.03 8.84 -4.52
C TRP A 62 -22.00 8.17 -5.48
N THR A 63 -22.19 8.75 -6.66
CA THR A 63 -23.19 8.34 -7.67
C THR A 63 -22.62 8.23 -9.09
N PRO A 64 -21.49 7.52 -9.31
CA PRO A 64 -20.84 7.46 -10.63
C PRO A 64 -21.69 6.77 -11.71
N LEU A 65 -22.64 5.92 -11.30
CA LEU A 65 -23.53 5.13 -12.17
C LEU A 65 -24.83 5.84 -12.56
N PHE A 66 -25.12 7.00 -11.96
CA PHE A 66 -26.36 7.72 -12.21
C PHE A 66 -26.19 8.76 -13.32
N ALA A 67 -27.32 9.25 -13.87
CA ALA A 67 -27.30 10.29 -14.91
C ALA A 67 -26.64 11.60 -14.43
N GLN A 68 -26.76 11.91 -13.14
CA GLN A 68 -25.99 12.97 -12.47
C GLN A 68 -24.86 12.32 -11.67
N LYS A 69 -23.64 12.41 -12.20
CA LYS A 69 -22.45 11.81 -11.61
C LYS A 69 -21.89 12.71 -10.51
N HIS A 70 -21.87 12.22 -9.27
CA HIS A 70 -21.16 12.84 -8.16
C HIS A 70 -20.03 11.92 -7.67
N PHE A 71 -18.87 12.53 -7.42
CA PHE A 71 -17.66 11.83 -7.00
C PHE A 71 -17.13 12.40 -5.68
N GLY A 72 -18.01 12.51 -4.68
CA GLY A 72 -17.62 12.96 -3.35
C GLY A 72 -16.70 11.96 -2.65
N ILE A 73 -15.64 12.43 -2.00
CA ILE A 73 -14.70 11.58 -1.24
C ILE A 73 -15.27 11.13 0.12
N TRP A 74 -16.22 11.87 0.69
CA TRP A 74 -16.77 11.62 2.04
C TRP A 74 -17.34 10.21 2.24
N PRO A 75 -18.16 9.66 1.31
CA PRO A 75 -18.67 8.30 1.42
C PRO A 75 -17.57 7.23 1.45
N LEU A 76 -16.50 7.41 0.67
CA LEU A 76 -15.36 6.48 0.63
C LEU A 76 -14.57 6.49 1.94
N LEU A 77 -14.31 7.69 2.48
CA LEU A 77 -13.64 7.86 3.77
C LEU A 77 -14.49 7.27 4.91
N ALA A 78 -15.77 7.59 4.94
CA ALA A 78 -16.70 7.06 5.95
C ALA A 78 -16.76 5.54 5.91
N GLY A 79 -16.86 4.94 4.72
CA GLY A 79 -16.84 3.48 4.55
C GLY A 79 -15.54 2.84 5.06
N THR A 80 -14.40 3.45 4.74
CA THR A 80 -13.08 2.96 5.20
C THR A 80 -12.93 3.03 6.72
N ILE A 81 -13.33 4.14 7.32
CA ILE A 81 -13.29 4.34 8.79
C ILE A 81 -14.26 3.37 9.47
N LEU A 82 -15.46 3.18 8.92
CA LEU A 82 -16.45 2.27 9.48
C LEU A 82 -15.94 0.82 9.46
N ILE A 83 -15.45 0.35 8.30
CA ILE A 83 -14.95 -1.02 8.17
C ILE A 83 -13.72 -1.24 9.06
N SER A 84 -12.75 -0.31 9.03
CA SER A 84 -11.56 -0.42 9.90
C SER A 84 -11.91 -0.36 11.39
N GLY A 85 -12.86 0.49 11.78
CA GLY A 85 -13.37 0.58 13.15
C GLY A 85 -13.99 -0.73 13.63
N ILE A 86 -14.90 -1.32 12.83
CA ILE A 86 -15.51 -2.61 13.15
C ILE A 86 -14.44 -3.72 13.19
N ALA A 87 -13.52 -3.74 12.23
CA ALA A 87 -12.43 -4.71 12.20
C ALA A 87 -11.59 -4.63 13.47
N MET A 88 -11.21 -3.42 13.93
CA MET A 88 -10.48 -3.23 15.19
C MET A 88 -11.31 -3.65 16.41
N LEU A 89 -12.60 -3.34 16.44
CA LEU A 89 -13.49 -3.74 17.54
C LEU A 89 -13.58 -5.26 17.70
N VAL A 90 -13.39 -6.03 16.63
CA VAL A 90 -13.39 -7.50 16.68
C VAL A 90 -11.98 -8.06 16.87
N ALA A 91 -11.01 -7.54 16.12
CA ALA A 91 -9.63 -8.04 16.12
C ALA A 91 -8.89 -7.71 17.43
N LEU A 92 -9.12 -6.55 18.03
CA LEU A 92 -8.42 -6.15 19.25
C LEU A 92 -8.83 -7.02 20.45
N PRO A 93 -10.12 -7.25 20.77
CA PRO A 93 -10.48 -8.14 21.87
C PRO A 93 -10.02 -9.58 21.63
N ALA A 94 -10.22 -10.11 20.43
CA ALA A 94 -9.79 -11.48 20.11
C ALA A 94 -8.26 -11.65 20.19
N GLY A 95 -7.52 -10.69 19.63
CA GLY A 95 -6.06 -10.68 19.66
C GLY A 95 -5.50 -10.50 21.07
N LEU A 96 -6.06 -9.57 21.85
CA LEU A 96 -5.63 -9.31 23.21
C LEU A 96 -5.92 -10.50 24.14
N LEU A 97 -7.12 -11.10 24.07
CA LEU A 97 -7.46 -12.29 24.84
C LEU A 97 -6.54 -13.48 24.51
N SER A 98 -6.24 -13.68 23.22
CA SER A 98 -5.30 -14.72 22.79
C SER A 98 -3.89 -14.48 23.34
N ALA A 99 -3.41 -13.23 23.28
CA ALA A 99 -2.09 -12.87 23.81
C ALA A 99 -1.99 -13.06 25.34
N LEU A 100 -3.05 -12.70 26.08
CA LEU A 100 -3.10 -12.92 27.53
C LEU A 100 -3.07 -14.41 27.87
N TYR A 101 -3.87 -15.23 27.18
CA TYR A 101 -3.88 -16.68 27.39
C TYR A 101 -2.50 -17.31 27.12
N LEU A 102 -1.84 -16.94 26.02
CA LEU A 102 -0.48 -17.42 25.71
C LEU A 102 0.60 -16.88 26.65
N SER A 103 0.37 -15.76 27.34
CA SER A 103 1.32 -15.25 28.32
C SER A 103 1.23 -15.98 29.66
N GLU A 104 0.11 -16.65 29.91
CA GLU A 104 -0.13 -17.39 31.15
C GLU A 104 0.34 -18.85 31.07
N TYR A 105 0.47 -19.41 29.86
CA TYR A 105 0.97 -20.76 29.57
C TYR A 105 2.35 -20.74 28.90
#